data_AF-A0A5V3YLZ6-F1
#
_entry.id   AF-A0A5V3YLZ6-F1
#
_cell.length_a   1.000
_cell.length_b   1.000
_cell.length_c   1.000
_cell.angle_alpha   90.00
_cell.angle_beta   90.00
_cell.angle_gamma   90.00
#
_symmetry.space_group_name_H-M   'P 1'
#
loop_
_entity.id
_entity.type
_entity.pdbx_description
1 polymer ?
#
loop_
_entity_poly.entity_id
_entity_poly.type
_entity_poly.pdbx_seq_one_letter_code
_entity_poly.pdbx_strand_id
1 'polypeptide(L)'
;MYSNTEVSATSNQFYSSSVVAASTAGTSMMVSEMSVFSVICLLYVEHCYAVVGLVANVGQQYNVQTENELACQKMSNETNEVLVNVQNEVDQNNNPNETAALPDDVVDYINDNAIIITGVTDGGEGGTFSPISTDDKFNEGQLQAIKGQFDIMSTSYSDSNSKYQLELQVALQALTQSITAISQTMSKSNQIITQIVSNFK
;
A
#
# COMPACT_ATOMS: atom_id res chain seq x y z
N MET A 1 4.84 31.03 24.31
CA MET A 1 5.08 31.44 22.91
C MET A 1 5.22 30.17 22.09
N TYR A 2 4.11 29.67 21.53
CA TYR A 2 4.15 28.54 20.61
C TYR A 2 4.21 29.11 19.19
N SER A 3 5.31 28.82 18.52
CA SER A 3 5.59 29.25 17.15
C SER A 3 4.68 28.46 16.21
N ASN A 4 3.84 29.17 15.45
CA ASN A 4 3.10 28.59 14.33
C ASN A 4 4.12 28.18 13.27
N THR A 5 4.43 26.90 13.19
CA THR A 5 5.05 26.33 12.00
C THR A 5 3.94 26.22 10.96
N GLU A 6 3.77 27.29 10.17
CA GLU A 6 3.00 27.24 8.95
C GLU A 6 3.59 26.13 8.08
N VAL A 7 2.87 25.00 7.98
CA VAL A 7 3.14 23.98 6.99
C VAL A 7 2.73 24.61 5.66
N SER A 8 3.66 25.38 5.09
CA SER A 8 3.66 25.78 3.69
C SER A 8 3.90 24.52 2.86
N ALA A 9 2.84 23.72 2.70
CA ALA A 9 2.79 22.68 1.69
C ALA A 9 2.64 23.41 0.35
N THR A 10 3.78 23.88 -0.15
CA THR A 10 3.91 24.36 -1.52
C THR A 10 3.41 23.26 -2.46
N SER A 11 2.47 23.64 -3.32
CA SER A 11 1.80 22.82 -4.35
C SER A 11 2.73 21.88 -5.14
N ASN A 12 4.05 22.10 -5.17
CA ASN A 12 5.02 21.36 -5.98
C ASN A 12 5.18 19.86 -5.62
N GLN A 13 4.79 19.41 -4.43
CA GLN A 13 4.98 18.01 -4.02
C GLN A 13 3.88 17.06 -4.55
N PHE A 14 2.73 17.59 -5.01
CA PHE A 14 1.66 16.78 -5.62
C PHE A 14 1.85 16.56 -7.13
N TYR A 15 2.60 17.43 -7.80
CA TYR A 15 2.81 17.39 -9.26
C TYR A 15 3.94 16.47 -9.71
N SER A 16 4.65 15.79 -8.80
CA SER A 16 5.76 14.88 -9.13
C SER A 16 5.30 13.46 -9.52
N SER A 17 4.00 13.13 -9.41
CA SER A 17 3.45 11.90 -9.97
C SER A 17 3.23 12.07 -11.47
N SER A 18 3.88 11.23 -12.27
CA SER A 18 3.81 11.20 -13.75
C SER A 18 2.38 11.07 -14.32
N VAL A 19 1.41 10.71 -13.48
CA VAL A 19 -0.01 10.60 -13.84
C VAL A 19 -0.71 11.98 -13.86
N VAL A 20 -0.28 12.93 -13.03
CA VAL A 20 -0.89 14.28 -12.93
C VAL A 20 -0.45 15.19 -14.07
N ALA A 21 0.78 15.01 -14.57
CA ALA A 21 1.31 15.80 -15.69
C ALA A 21 0.56 15.57 -17.02
N ALA A 22 -0.05 14.40 -17.19
CA ALA A 22 -0.79 14.05 -18.40
C ALA A 22 -2.18 14.71 -18.47
N SER A 23 -2.84 14.96 -17.33
CA SER A 23 -4.17 15.58 -17.32
C SER A 23 -4.12 17.10 -17.48
N THR A 24 -2.98 17.74 -17.18
CA THR A 24 -2.83 19.21 -17.28
C THR A 24 -2.63 19.71 -18.71
N ALA A 25 -2.27 18.84 -19.66
CA ALA A 25 -1.96 19.24 -21.03
C ALA A 25 -3.21 19.53 -21.89
N GLY A 26 -4.39 19.02 -21.49
CA GLY A 26 -5.64 19.19 -22.24
C GLY A 26 -6.37 20.51 -21.99
N THR A 27 -6.08 21.19 -20.88
CA THR A 27 -6.86 22.35 -20.40
C THR A 27 -6.31 23.70 -20.86
N SER A 28 -5.21 23.73 -21.63
CA SER A 28 -4.55 24.99 -22.02
C SER A 28 -5.24 25.78 -23.15
N MET A 29 -6.34 25.27 -23.72
CA MET A 29 -7.08 25.93 -24.78
C MET A 29 -8.49 26.23 -24.27
N MET A 30 -8.81 27.51 -24.02
CA MET A 30 -10.12 28.16 -23.74
C MET A 30 -10.15 29.10 -22.51
N VAL A 31 -9.01 29.47 -21.91
CA VAL A 31 -8.95 30.37 -20.72
C VAL A 31 -9.37 31.83 -21.02
N SER A 32 -9.49 32.23 -22.30
CA SER A 32 -9.69 33.63 -22.69
C SER A 32 -11.11 34.20 -22.45
N GLU A 33 -12.13 33.36 -22.24
CA GLU A 33 -13.53 33.80 -22.09
C GLU A 33 -14.17 33.38 -20.74
N MET A 34 -13.44 32.65 -19.90
CA MET A 34 -13.96 32.14 -18.63
C MET A 34 -13.74 33.14 -17.48
N SER A 35 -14.74 33.30 -16.61
CA SER A 35 -14.56 34.07 -15.38
C SER A 35 -13.49 33.43 -14.50
N VAL A 36 -12.70 34.24 -13.77
CA VAL A 36 -11.70 33.77 -12.80
C VAL A 36 -12.30 32.77 -11.81
N PHE A 37 -13.58 32.97 -11.44
CA PHE A 37 -14.33 32.05 -10.59
C PHE A 37 -14.50 30.67 -11.23
N SER A 38 -14.89 30.62 -12.50
CA SER A 38 -15.09 29.38 -13.25
C SER A 38 -13.79 28.59 -13.41
N VAL A 39 -12.66 29.29 -13.63
CA VAL A 39 -11.32 28.66 -13.71
C VAL A 39 -10.91 28.06 -12.37
N ILE A 40 -11.09 28.80 -11.26
CA ILE A 40 -10.77 28.30 -9.91
C ILE A 40 -11.61 27.05 -9.59
N CYS A 41 -12.91 27.07 -9.87
CA CYS A 41 -13.78 25.91 -9.64
C CYS A 41 -13.34 24.69 -10.47
N LEU A 42 -12.96 24.87 -11.73
CA LEU A 42 -12.46 23.78 -12.57
C LEU A 42 -11.18 23.14 -12.02
N LEU A 43 -10.20 23.95 -11.59
CA LEU A 43 -8.95 23.45 -11.01
C LEU A 43 -9.19 22.60 -9.75
N TYR A 44 -10.11 23.03 -8.87
CA TYR A 44 -10.46 22.24 -7.69
C TYR A 44 -11.22 20.96 -8.03
N VAL A 45 -12.08 20.97 -9.06
CA VAL A 45 -12.78 19.78 -9.53
C VAL A 45 -11.79 18.76 -10.11
N GLU A 46 -10.84 19.20 -10.95
CA GLU A 46 -9.75 18.35 -11.46
C GLU A 46 -8.92 17.76 -10.31
N HIS A 47 -8.59 18.57 -9.29
CA HIS A 47 -7.88 18.09 -8.11
C HIS A 47 -8.67 17.02 -7.34
N CYS A 48 -9.98 17.19 -7.14
CA CYS A 48 -10.83 16.18 -6.52
C CYS A 48 -10.84 14.86 -7.31
N TYR A 49 -10.91 14.92 -8.65
CA TYR A 49 -10.85 13.72 -9.49
C TYR A 49 -9.52 12.98 -9.35
N ALA A 50 -8.40 13.71 -9.33
CA ALA A 50 -7.07 13.11 -9.14
C ALA A 50 -6.94 12.43 -7.76
N VAL A 51 -7.43 13.07 -6.69
CA VAL A 51 -7.40 12.52 -5.33
C VAL A 51 -8.28 11.27 -5.21
N VAL A 52 -9.47 11.26 -5.83
CA VAL A 52 -10.35 10.07 -5.84
C VAL A 52 -9.71 8.91 -6.59
N GLY A 53 -9.01 9.18 -7.71
CA GLY A 53 -8.25 8.16 -8.44
C GLY A 53 -7.12 7.55 -7.60
N LEU A 54 -6.40 8.38 -6.84
CA LEU A 54 -5.37 7.92 -5.90
C LEU A 54 -5.97 7.05 -4.79
N VAL A 55 -7.09 7.48 -4.19
CA VAL A 55 -7.81 6.70 -3.16
C VAL A 55 -8.22 5.33 -3.68
N ALA A 56 -8.75 5.24 -4.91
CA ALA A 56 -9.14 3.97 -5.50
C ALA A 56 -7.94 3.04 -5.73
N ASN A 57 -6.80 3.57 -6.17
CA ASN A 57 -5.58 2.79 -6.37
C ASN A 57 -4.99 2.29 -5.04
N VAL A 58 -4.82 3.18 -4.05
CA VAL A 58 -4.31 2.84 -2.73
C VAL A 58 -5.22 1.83 -2.02
N GLY A 59 -6.54 1.98 -2.16
CA GLY A 59 -7.51 1.04 -1.60
C GLY A 59 -7.41 -0.38 -2.19
N GLN A 60 -7.16 -0.50 -3.50
CA GLN A 60 -6.89 -1.80 -4.14
C GLN A 60 -5.60 -2.42 -3.59
N GLN A 61 -4.52 -1.65 -3.52
CA GLN A 61 -3.23 -2.13 -3.02
C GLN A 61 -3.31 -2.56 -1.56
N TYR A 62 -4.04 -1.81 -0.72
CA TYR A 62 -4.28 -2.17 0.68
C TYR A 62 -5.01 -3.51 0.83
N ASN A 63 -6.04 -3.77 0.02
CA ASN A 63 -6.77 -5.04 0.07
C ASN A 63 -5.87 -6.21 -0.32
N VAL A 64 -5.13 -6.09 -1.43
CA VAL A 64 -4.20 -7.14 -1.89
C VAL A 64 -3.14 -7.43 -0.83
N GLN A 65 -2.56 -6.41 -0.20
CA GLN A 65 -1.56 -6.64 0.85
C GLN A 65 -2.15 -7.23 2.13
N THR A 66 -3.39 -6.90 2.48
CA THR A 66 -4.08 -7.53 3.61
C THR A 66 -4.32 -9.02 3.34
N GLU A 67 -4.71 -9.38 2.11
CA GLU A 67 -4.86 -10.78 1.71
C GLU A 67 -3.53 -11.53 1.75
N ASN A 68 -2.46 -10.92 1.26
CA ASN A 68 -1.10 -11.49 1.32
C ASN A 68 -0.59 -11.66 2.77
N GLU A 69 -0.86 -10.69 3.65
CA GLU A 69 -0.51 -10.79 5.07
C GLU A 69 -1.20 -12.00 5.72
N LEU A 70 -2.51 -12.17 5.48
CA LEU A 70 -3.27 -13.29 6.02
C LEU A 70 -2.79 -14.63 5.47
N ALA A 71 -2.50 -14.71 4.17
CA ALA A 71 -1.94 -15.91 3.54
C ALA A 71 -0.60 -16.26 4.16
N CYS A 72 0.30 -15.28 4.33
CA CYS A 72 1.61 -15.47 4.92
C CYS A 72 1.53 -15.94 6.39
N GLN A 73 0.60 -15.39 7.17
CA GLN A 73 0.35 -15.85 8.54
C GLN A 73 -0.17 -17.29 8.59
N LYS A 74 -1.07 -17.67 7.66
CA LYS A 74 -1.53 -19.07 7.52
C LYS A 74 -0.34 -20.00 7.27
N MET A 75 0.51 -19.68 6.29
CA MET A 75 1.68 -20.51 5.96
C MET A 75 2.72 -20.57 7.09
N SER A 76 2.93 -19.47 7.83
CA SER A 76 3.79 -19.44 9.02
C SER A 76 3.25 -20.37 10.12
N ASN A 77 1.94 -20.35 10.38
CA ASN A 77 1.31 -21.21 11.37
C ASN A 77 1.39 -22.69 10.99
N GLU A 78 1.11 -23.02 9.73
CA GLU A 78 1.22 -24.40 9.21
C GLU A 78 2.67 -24.91 9.29
N THR A 79 3.65 -24.09 8.93
CA THR A 79 5.08 -24.42 9.09
C THR A 79 5.44 -24.61 10.56
N ASN A 80 4.89 -23.78 11.46
CA ASN A 80 5.14 -23.87 12.89
C ASN A 80 4.57 -25.15 13.51
N GLU A 81 3.41 -25.61 13.06
CA GLU A 81 2.85 -26.91 13.49
C GLU A 81 3.79 -28.06 13.13
N VAL A 82 4.30 -28.07 11.90
CA VAL A 82 5.29 -29.08 11.46
C VAL A 82 6.59 -28.98 12.26
N LEU A 83 7.10 -27.76 12.48
CA LEU A 83 8.30 -27.52 13.27
C LEU A 83 8.16 -28.07 14.70
N VAL A 84 7.04 -27.80 15.37
CA VAL A 84 6.78 -28.29 16.74
C VAL A 84 6.70 -29.81 16.76
N ASN A 85 6.10 -30.43 15.74
CA ASN A 85 6.05 -31.89 15.64
C ASN A 85 7.46 -32.49 15.47
N VAL A 86 8.29 -31.91 14.61
CA VAL A 86 9.69 -32.34 14.44
C VAL A 86 10.46 -32.20 15.75
N GLN A 87 10.35 -31.06 16.44
CA GLN A 87 11.01 -30.84 17.73
C GLN A 87 10.61 -31.89 18.78
N ASN A 88 9.32 -32.21 18.87
CA ASN A 88 8.83 -33.25 19.77
C ASN A 88 9.39 -34.63 19.43
N GLU A 89 9.52 -34.98 18.14
CA GLU A 89 10.11 -36.25 17.71
C GLU A 89 11.62 -36.32 17.96
N VAL A 90 12.35 -35.22 17.73
CA VAL A 90 13.76 -35.10 18.08
C VAL A 90 13.97 -35.39 19.57
N ASP A 91 13.16 -34.79 20.44
CA ASP A 91 13.22 -34.97 21.89
C ASP A 91 12.87 -36.40 22.33
N GLN A 92 11.85 -37.01 21.70
CA GLN A 92 11.39 -38.36 22.06
C GLN A 92 12.34 -39.45 21.58
N ASN A 93 12.86 -39.33 20.36
CA ASN A 93 13.70 -40.34 19.73
C ASN A 93 15.20 -40.07 19.93
N ASN A 94 15.55 -38.92 20.52
CA ASN A 94 16.91 -38.44 20.70
C ASN A 94 17.70 -38.42 19.36
N ASN A 95 16.97 -38.16 18.27
CA ASN A 95 17.48 -38.16 16.91
C ASN A 95 17.54 -36.73 16.39
N PRO A 96 18.72 -36.08 16.34
CA PRO A 96 18.84 -34.70 15.90
C PRO A 96 18.63 -34.51 14.39
N ASN A 97 18.45 -35.60 13.63
CA ASN A 97 18.25 -35.56 12.19
C ASN A 97 16.80 -35.85 11.79
N GLU A 98 15.83 -35.66 12.70
CA GLU A 98 14.44 -35.79 12.27
C GLU A 98 14.05 -34.70 11.27
N THR A 99 13.24 -35.13 10.31
CA THR A 99 12.84 -34.32 9.18
C THR A 99 11.37 -34.56 8.87
N ALA A 100 10.67 -33.51 8.47
CA ALA A 100 9.28 -33.58 8.06
C ALA A 100 9.06 -32.89 6.72
N ALA A 101 8.05 -33.35 6.00
CA ALA A 101 7.55 -32.67 4.82
C ALA A 101 6.66 -31.50 5.23
N LEU A 102 6.67 -30.45 4.41
CA LEU A 102 5.74 -29.34 4.55
C LEU A 102 4.37 -29.71 3.96
N PRO A 103 3.28 -29.05 4.39
CA PRO A 103 1.99 -29.17 3.73
C PRO A 103 2.05 -28.66 2.29
N ASP A 104 1.27 -29.29 1.40
CA ASP A 104 1.20 -28.93 -0.03
C ASP A 104 0.94 -27.43 -0.25
N ASP A 105 0.00 -26.86 0.51
CA ASP A 105 -0.33 -25.43 0.47
C ASP A 105 0.90 -24.52 0.68
N VAL A 106 1.80 -24.90 1.60
CA VAL A 106 3.01 -24.12 1.91
C VAL A 106 4.04 -24.25 0.78
N VAL A 107 4.19 -25.45 0.22
CA VAL A 107 5.11 -25.73 -0.89
C VAL A 107 4.69 -24.97 -2.14
N ASP A 108 3.40 -25.02 -2.48
CA ASP A 108 2.83 -24.28 -3.60
C ASP A 108 3.01 -22.78 -3.40
N TYR A 109 2.74 -22.26 -2.20
CA TYR A 109 2.92 -20.85 -1.89
C TYR A 109 4.38 -20.39 -2.05
N ILE A 110 5.37 -21.19 -1.63
CA ILE A 110 6.79 -20.89 -1.81
C ILE A 110 7.18 -20.87 -3.28
N ASN A 111 6.71 -21.84 -4.04
CA ASN A 111 7.01 -22.00 -5.46
C ASN A 111 6.37 -20.92 -6.33
N ASP A 112 5.09 -20.63 -6.12
CA ASP A 112 4.35 -19.64 -6.88
C ASP A 112 4.88 -18.22 -6.66
N ASN A 113 5.33 -17.92 -5.44
CA ASN A 113 5.87 -16.61 -5.08
C ASN A 113 7.41 -16.53 -5.21
N ALA A 114 8.07 -17.60 -5.66
CA ALA A 114 9.52 -17.71 -5.79
C ALA A 114 10.28 -17.22 -4.54
N ILE A 115 9.85 -17.66 -3.35
CA ILE A 115 10.38 -17.19 -2.06
C ILE A 115 11.77 -17.78 -1.84
N ILE A 116 12.79 -16.92 -1.76
CA ILE A 116 14.18 -17.32 -1.51
C ILE A 116 14.41 -17.43 0.00
N ILE A 117 14.79 -18.63 0.43
CA ILE A 117 15.01 -19.02 1.82
C ILE A 117 16.38 -19.69 1.86
N THR A 118 17.30 -19.09 2.61
CA THR A 118 18.68 -19.57 2.71
C THR A 118 18.75 -20.99 3.27
N GLY A 119 19.44 -21.89 2.57
CA GLY A 119 19.56 -23.30 2.92
C GLY A 119 18.34 -24.16 2.57
N VAL A 120 17.37 -23.61 1.84
CA VAL A 120 16.12 -24.32 1.46
C VAL A 120 15.83 -24.13 -0.03
N THR A 121 15.59 -22.90 -0.47
CA THR A 121 15.24 -22.56 -1.87
C THR A 121 16.31 -21.71 -2.55
N ASP A 122 17.43 -21.42 -1.90
CA ASP A 122 18.56 -20.76 -2.56
C ASP A 122 19.42 -21.79 -3.33
N GLY A 123 19.49 -21.63 -4.64
CA GLY A 123 20.27 -22.47 -5.56
C GLY A 123 21.80 -22.31 -5.43
N GLY A 124 22.33 -22.17 -4.22
CA GLY A 124 23.75 -21.98 -3.91
C GLY A 124 24.19 -20.51 -3.86
N GLU A 125 25.50 -20.26 -4.03
CA GLU A 125 26.20 -18.97 -3.80
C GLU A 125 25.68 -17.75 -4.59
N GLY A 126 24.64 -17.91 -5.42
CA GLY A 126 24.00 -16.83 -6.18
C GLY A 126 22.62 -16.40 -5.69
N GLY A 127 22.02 -17.09 -4.71
CA GLY A 127 20.69 -16.75 -4.19
C GLY A 127 19.55 -16.87 -5.21
N THR A 128 19.73 -17.68 -6.25
CA THR A 128 18.70 -17.92 -7.26
C THR A 128 17.64 -18.86 -6.73
N PHE A 129 16.37 -18.55 -6.94
CA PHE A 129 15.27 -19.42 -6.50
C PHE A 129 15.38 -20.83 -7.12
N SER A 130 15.31 -21.84 -6.26
CA SER A 130 15.17 -23.26 -6.60
C SER A 130 13.87 -23.77 -5.99
N PRO A 131 12.94 -24.32 -6.80
CA PRO A 131 11.67 -24.82 -6.30
C PRO A 131 11.87 -26.04 -5.39
N ILE A 132 10.93 -26.22 -4.46
CA ILE A 132 10.85 -27.36 -3.55
C ILE A 132 9.70 -28.29 -3.92
N SER A 133 9.81 -29.57 -3.57
CA SER A 133 8.80 -30.61 -3.76
C SER A 133 8.04 -30.88 -2.48
N THR A 134 6.80 -31.37 -2.58
CA THR A 134 6.02 -31.88 -1.44
C THR A 134 6.65 -33.12 -0.79
N ASP A 135 7.49 -33.83 -1.54
CA ASP A 135 8.26 -34.98 -1.04
C ASP A 135 9.55 -34.57 -0.29
N ASP A 136 9.95 -33.30 -0.37
CA ASP A 136 11.17 -32.83 0.28
C ASP A 136 10.96 -32.79 1.80
N LYS A 137 11.98 -33.26 2.52
CA LYS A 137 11.98 -33.28 3.98
C LYS A 137 12.94 -32.26 4.53
N PHE A 138 12.46 -31.47 5.48
CA PHE A 138 13.18 -30.37 6.08
C PHE A 138 13.48 -30.70 7.55
N ASN A 139 14.71 -30.40 7.98
CA ASN A 139 15.09 -30.49 9.38
C ASN A 139 14.58 -29.27 10.17
N GLU A 140 14.71 -29.32 11.50
CA GLU A 140 14.30 -28.24 12.40
C GLU A 140 14.86 -26.86 11.98
N GLY A 141 16.14 -26.78 11.64
CA GLY A 141 16.78 -25.51 11.26
C GLY A 141 16.22 -24.93 9.96
N GLN A 142 15.93 -25.80 8.98
CA GLN A 142 15.31 -25.39 7.72
C GLN A 142 13.87 -24.93 7.93
N LEU A 143 13.07 -25.65 8.74
CA LEU A 143 11.70 -25.25 9.08
C LEU A 143 11.67 -23.92 9.85
N GLN A 144 12.63 -23.68 10.76
CA GLN A 144 12.80 -22.39 11.41
C GLN A 144 13.16 -21.27 10.43
N ALA A 145 14.01 -21.54 9.44
CA ALA A 145 14.34 -20.58 8.39
C ALA A 145 13.13 -20.22 7.54
N ILE A 146 12.32 -21.21 7.15
CA ILE A 146 11.08 -21.00 6.39
C ILE A 146 10.08 -20.17 7.18
N LYS A 147 9.83 -20.54 8.44
CA LYS A 147 8.96 -19.78 9.34
C LYS A 147 9.47 -18.33 9.52
N GLY A 148 10.76 -18.16 9.76
CA GLY A 148 11.39 -16.85 9.91
C GLY A 148 11.19 -15.98 8.67
N GLN A 149 11.30 -16.55 7.48
CA GLN A 149 11.04 -15.82 6.23
C GLN A 149 9.57 -15.39 6.13
N PHE A 150 8.61 -16.26 6.46
CA PHE A 150 7.19 -15.88 6.48
C PHE A 150 6.87 -14.82 7.53
N ASP A 151 7.49 -14.85 8.70
CA ASP A 151 7.29 -13.83 9.73
C ASP A 151 7.83 -12.45 9.27
N ILE A 152 8.98 -12.44 8.58
CA ILE A 152 9.56 -11.23 7.97
C ILE A 152 8.62 -10.68 6.88
N MET A 153 8.13 -11.55 5.99
CA MET A 153 7.19 -11.16 4.93
C MET A 153 5.88 -10.61 5.50
N SER A 154 5.29 -11.29 6.49
CA SER A 154 4.08 -10.82 7.17
C SER A 154 4.31 -9.44 7.80
N THR A 155 5.46 -9.21 8.42
CA THR A 155 5.82 -7.90 8.98
C THR A 155 5.94 -6.84 7.89
N SER A 156 6.56 -7.18 6.76
CA SER A 156 6.69 -6.27 5.61
C SER A 156 5.34 -5.90 4.98
N TYR A 157 4.40 -6.84 4.91
CA TYR A 157 3.03 -6.57 4.49
C TYR A 157 2.30 -5.68 5.50
N SER A 158 2.45 -5.93 6.80
CA SER A 158 1.86 -5.10 7.86
C SER A 158 2.37 -3.64 7.82
N ASP A 159 3.68 -3.46 7.59
CA ASP A 159 4.28 -2.13 7.37
C ASP A 159 3.71 -1.44 6.13
N SER A 160 3.50 -2.20 5.05
CA SER A 160 2.90 -1.68 3.82
C SER A 160 1.44 -1.29 4.02
N ASN A 161 0.67 -2.12 4.74
CA ASN A 161 -0.71 -1.84 5.12
C ASN A 161 -0.81 -0.54 5.94
N SER A 162 0.09 -0.35 6.91
CA SER A 162 0.17 0.87 7.72
C SER A 162 0.45 2.11 6.86
N LYS A 163 1.35 1.99 5.88
CA LYS A 163 1.64 3.09 4.92
C LYS A 163 0.41 3.42 4.07
N TYR A 164 -0.26 2.42 3.50
CA TYR A 164 -1.44 2.65 2.68
C TYR A 164 -2.63 3.22 3.47
N GLN A 165 -2.81 2.83 4.73
CA GLN A 165 -3.81 3.45 5.61
C GLN A 165 -3.52 4.94 5.83
N LEU A 166 -2.25 5.30 6.07
CA LEU A 166 -1.85 6.69 6.23
C LEU A 166 -2.05 7.49 4.94
N GLU A 167 -1.64 6.94 3.79
CA GLU A 167 -1.85 7.57 2.48
C GLU A 167 -3.34 7.80 2.19
N LEU A 168 -4.20 6.82 2.49
CA LEU A 168 -5.64 6.95 2.37
C LEU A 168 -6.20 8.05 3.28
N GLN A 169 -5.73 8.14 4.53
CA GLN A 169 -6.15 9.17 5.47
C GLN A 169 -5.77 10.57 4.98
N VAL A 170 -4.55 10.73 4.47
CA VAL A 170 -4.06 12.00 3.89
C VAL A 170 -4.86 12.38 2.64
N ALA A 171 -5.14 11.42 1.75
CA ALA A 171 -5.92 11.66 0.54
C ALA A 171 -7.37 12.09 0.87
N LEU A 172 -8.02 11.43 1.84
CA LEU A 172 -9.36 11.82 2.32
C LEU A 172 -9.36 13.21 2.95
N GLN A 173 -8.30 13.57 3.67
CA GLN A 173 -8.15 14.91 4.23
C GLN A 173 -8.00 15.96 3.12
N ALA A 174 -7.20 15.69 2.08
CA ALA A 174 -7.03 16.56 0.92
C ALA A 174 -8.34 16.75 0.13
N LEU A 175 -9.13 15.69 -0.03
CA LEU A 175 -10.46 15.77 -0.65
C LEU A 175 -11.40 16.68 0.16
N THR A 176 -11.43 16.52 1.48
CA THR A 176 -12.26 17.35 2.38
C THR A 176 -11.87 18.82 2.32
N GLN A 177 -10.56 19.11 2.29
CA GLN A 177 -10.04 20.47 2.12
C GLN A 177 -10.48 21.08 0.78
N SER A 178 -10.41 20.31 -0.30
CA SER A 178 -10.81 20.75 -1.65
C SER A 178 -12.30 21.07 -1.74
N ILE A 179 -13.17 20.21 -1.19
CA ILE A 179 -14.62 20.46 -1.11
C ILE A 179 -14.93 21.74 -0.31
N THR A 180 -14.21 21.95 0.79
CA THR A 180 -14.36 23.15 1.62
C THR A 180 -13.96 24.41 0.85
N ALA A 181 -12.83 24.37 0.13
CA ALA A 181 -12.35 25.48 -0.68
C ALA A 181 -13.32 25.84 -1.82
N ILE A 182 -13.91 24.83 -2.49
CA ILE A 182 -14.97 25.04 -3.50
C ILE A 182 -16.16 25.75 -2.86
N SER A 183 -16.63 25.27 -1.71
CA SER A 183 -17.81 25.83 -1.02
C SER A 183 -17.61 27.28 -0.58
N GLN A 184 -16.43 27.62 -0.06
CA GLN A 184 -16.07 28.99 0.30
C GLN A 184 -15.99 29.89 -0.93
N THR A 185 -15.42 29.39 -2.03
CA THR A 185 -15.31 30.13 -3.29
C THR A 185 -16.70 30.42 -3.86
N MET A 186 -17.60 29.43 -3.89
CA MET A 186 -19.01 29.62 -4.29
C MET A 186 -19.71 30.67 -3.42
N SER A 187 -19.53 30.61 -2.10
CA SER A 187 -20.12 31.57 -1.16
C SER A 187 -19.66 33.00 -1.43
N LYS A 188 -18.35 33.21 -1.63
CA LYS A 188 -17.78 34.53 -1.97
C LYS A 188 -18.31 35.05 -3.31
N SER A 189 -18.44 34.17 -4.30
CA SER A 189 -18.99 34.53 -5.62
C SER A 189 -20.44 35.04 -5.51
N ASN A 190 -21.30 34.32 -4.79
CA ASN A 190 -22.68 34.74 -4.55
C ASN A 190 -22.76 36.09 -3.82
N GLN A 191 -21.87 36.34 -2.84
CA GLN A 191 -21.80 37.63 -2.15
C GLN A 191 -21.43 38.77 -3.10
N ILE A 192 -20.40 38.58 -3.94
CA ILE A 192 -19.95 39.59 -4.91
C ILE A 192 -21.06 39.90 -5.92
N ILE A 193 -21.71 38.87 -6.48
CA ILE A 193 -22.83 39.04 -7.43
C ILE A 193 -23.95 39.84 -6.76
N THR A 194 -24.32 39.49 -5.53
CA THR A 194 -25.38 40.19 -4.78
C THR A 194 -25.01 41.65 -4.52
N GLN A 195 -23.76 41.94 -4.14
CA GLN A 195 -23.27 43.30 -3.94
C GLN A 195 -23.34 44.13 -5.23
N ILE A 196 -22.88 43.57 -6.35
CA ILE A 196 -22.95 44.24 -7.66
C ILE A 196 -24.42 44.57 -7.98
N VAL A 197 -25.32 43.59 -7.90
CA VAL A 197 -26.76 43.79 -8.17
C VAL A 197 -27.37 44.84 -7.25
N SER A 198 -26.99 44.86 -5.96
CA SER A 198 -27.49 45.85 -5.01
C SER A 198 -27.01 47.27 -5.27
N ASN A 199 -25.82 47.45 -5.86
CA ASN A 199 -25.30 48.78 -6.23
C ASN A 199 -25.94 49.35 -7.51
N PHE A 200 -26.68 48.54 -8.26
CA PHE A 200 -27.41 48.97 -9.47
C PHE A 200 -28.90 49.27 -9.22
N LYS A 201 -29.37 49.17 -7.98
CA LYS A 201 -30.71 49.62 -7.54
C LYS A 201 -30.61 50.97 -6.83
#